data_AF-A0A523AT07-F1
#
_entry.id   AF-A0A523AT07-F1
#
_cell.length_a   1.000
_cell.length_b   1.000
_cell.length_c   1.000
_cell.angle_alpha   90.00
_cell.angle_beta   90.00
_cell.angle_gamma   90.00
#
_symmetry.space_group_name_H-M   'P 1'
#
loop_
_entity.id
_entity.type
_entity.pdbx_description
1 polymer ?
#
loop_
_entity_poly.entity_id
_entity_poly.type
_entity_poly.pdbx_seq_one_letter_code
_entity_poly.pdbx_strand_id
1 'polypeptide(L)'
;MKTGWGFLRELGSLLLSLLILFSSAPVALSSSDTTPPPPTSPLEPADRVSLTNPTPLFRWVKVVDPSGVTYTLEVDNDPDFSSPRLVKSGLQENCYQPVAPEEALDLGWWYWRVKVTDGAGNESDWSDAW
;
A
#
# COMPACT_ATOMS: atom_id res chain seq x y z
N MET A 1 84.69 -0.85 -44.88
CA MET A 1 84.23 -0.20 -46.14
C MET A 1 82.75 0.15 -46.00
N LYS A 2 82.40 1.44 -46.23
CA LYS A 2 81.09 2.06 -46.59
C LYS A 2 79.86 1.76 -45.68
N THR A 3 79.48 2.65 -44.75
CA THR A 3 78.71 3.94 -44.82
C THR A 3 77.19 3.78 -44.94
N GLY A 4 76.43 4.49 -44.09
CA GLY A 4 75.02 4.81 -44.34
C GLY A 4 74.28 5.41 -43.13
N TRP A 5 74.19 6.74 -43.07
CA TRP A 5 73.29 7.49 -42.17
C TRP A 5 71.83 7.34 -42.61
N GLY A 6 70.88 7.36 -41.68
CA GLY A 6 69.45 7.33 -41.96
C GLY A 6 68.60 7.84 -40.79
N PHE A 7 68.23 9.11 -40.90
CA PHE A 7 67.30 9.92 -40.12
C PHE A 7 66.11 9.19 -39.46
N LEU A 8 65.86 9.58 -38.21
CA LEU A 8 64.63 9.36 -37.44
C LEU A 8 63.40 9.89 -38.19
N ARG A 9 62.35 9.07 -38.30
CA ARG A 9 60.93 9.49 -38.32
C ARG A 9 60.02 8.27 -38.36
N GLU A 10 59.33 8.02 -37.25
CA GLU A 10 57.87 7.98 -37.13
C GLU A 10 57.44 7.17 -35.90
N LEU A 11 56.59 7.79 -35.09
CA LEU A 11 56.00 7.26 -33.88
C LEU A 11 54.82 6.36 -34.26
N GLY A 12 55.01 5.04 -34.20
CA GLY A 12 53.91 4.08 -34.24
C GLY A 12 53.22 3.99 -32.87
N SER A 13 52.30 4.90 -32.58
CA SER A 13 51.43 4.81 -31.40
C SER A 13 50.37 3.73 -31.63
N LEU A 14 50.61 2.54 -31.09
CA LEU A 14 49.64 1.45 -30.98
C LEU A 14 49.16 1.42 -29.54
N LEU A 15 47.91 1.78 -29.26
CA LEU A 15 47.11 1.18 -28.18
C LEU A 15 45.64 1.59 -28.28
N LEU A 16 44.88 0.68 -28.89
CA LEU A 16 43.58 0.17 -28.45
C LEU A 16 42.50 1.20 -28.05
N SER A 17 41.68 1.61 -29.02
CA SER A 17 40.37 2.19 -28.74
C SER A 17 39.43 1.12 -28.17
N LEU A 18 39.35 1.02 -26.84
CA LEU A 18 38.29 0.26 -26.19
C LEU A 18 37.03 1.13 -26.16
N LEU A 19 36.19 1.01 -27.18
CA LEU A 19 34.84 1.59 -27.16
C LEU A 19 33.98 0.71 -26.25
N ILE A 20 33.95 1.00 -24.95
CA ILE A 20 32.96 0.39 -24.05
C ILE A 20 31.61 0.97 -24.46
N LEU A 21 30.84 0.21 -25.26
CA LEU A 21 29.42 0.44 -25.41
C LEU A 21 28.79 0.16 -24.05
N PHE A 22 28.66 1.19 -23.21
CA PHE A 22 27.61 1.17 -22.19
C PHE A 22 26.30 1.23 -22.98
N SER A 23 25.75 0.07 -23.32
CA SER A 23 24.32 -0.03 -23.51
C SER A 23 23.72 0.29 -22.16
N SER A 24 23.46 1.58 -21.92
CA SER A 24 22.56 1.97 -20.85
C SER A 24 21.22 1.42 -21.26
N ALA A 25 20.85 0.26 -20.71
CA ALA A 25 19.44 -0.06 -20.58
C ALA A 25 18.79 1.19 -19.94
N PRO A 26 17.69 1.72 -20.49
CA PRO A 26 16.93 2.70 -19.75
C PRO A 26 16.55 2.00 -18.43
N VAL A 27 16.90 2.60 -17.30
CA VAL A 27 16.25 2.27 -16.03
C VAL A 27 14.78 2.50 -16.30
N ALA A 28 14.00 1.43 -16.49
CA ALA A 28 12.56 1.53 -16.56
C ALA A 28 12.14 2.12 -15.21
N LEU A 29 11.73 3.39 -15.22
CA LEU A 29 11.10 4.00 -14.06
C LEU A 29 9.92 3.09 -13.70
N SER A 30 9.92 2.55 -12.48
CA SER A 30 8.82 1.74 -11.96
C SER A 30 7.51 2.40 -12.33
N SER A 31 6.62 1.66 -13.00
CA SER A 31 5.24 2.07 -13.12
C SER A 31 4.70 2.25 -11.71
N SER A 32 4.51 3.49 -11.25
CA SER A 32 3.82 3.77 -10.00
C SER A 32 2.38 3.30 -10.16
N ASP A 33 1.93 2.42 -9.28
CA ASP A 33 0.52 2.06 -9.23
C ASP A 33 -0.30 3.29 -8.84
N THR A 34 -1.34 3.56 -9.61
CA THR A 34 -2.24 4.71 -9.43
C THR A 34 -3.71 4.26 -9.37
N THR A 35 -3.95 2.95 -9.32
CA THR A 35 -5.30 2.39 -9.33
C THR A 35 -5.70 2.09 -7.89
N PRO A 36 -6.74 2.74 -7.36
CA PRO A 36 -7.25 2.38 -6.05
C PRO A 36 -7.76 0.93 -5.98
N PRO A 37 -7.60 0.26 -4.82
CA PRO A 37 -8.27 -1.00 -4.57
C PRO A 37 -9.79 -0.80 -4.56
N PRO A 38 -10.59 -1.84 -4.86
CA PRO A 38 -12.04 -1.76 -4.71
C PRO A 38 -12.41 -1.59 -3.22
N PRO A 39 -13.54 -0.92 -2.91
CA PRO A 39 -14.05 -0.88 -1.54
C PRO A 39 -14.37 -2.30 -1.05
N THR A 40 -14.20 -2.53 0.25
CA THR A 40 -14.58 -3.79 0.90
C THR A 40 -16.07 -3.81 1.26
N SER A 41 -16.59 -4.98 1.62
CA SER A 41 -17.95 -5.17 2.13
C SER A 41 -17.94 -5.63 3.58
N PRO A 42 -18.73 -5.02 4.47
CA PRO A 42 -18.94 -5.50 5.83
C PRO A 42 -19.53 -6.92 5.84
N LEU A 43 -19.22 -7.72 6.87
CA LEU A 43 -19.76 -9.07 7.06
C LEU A 43 -20.33 -9.28 8.47
N GLU A 44 -19.57 -8.91 9.50
CA GLU A 44 -19.99 -9.04 10.90
C GLU A 44 -19.55 -7.81 11.70
N PRO A 45 -20.35 -7.34 12.67
CA PRO A 45 -21.74 -7.75 12.92
C PRO A 45 -22.66 -7.49 11.72
N ALA A 46 -23.72 -8.28 11.56
CA ALA A 46 -24.68 -8.06 10.49
C ALA A 46 -25.41 -6.72 10.65
N ASP A 47 -25.78 -6.08 9.54
CA ASP A 47 -26.55 -4.84 9.56
C ASP A 47 -27.82 -4.98 10.41
N ARG A 48 -28.12 -3.96 11.23
CA ARG A 48 -29.29 -3.88 12.13
C ARG A 48 -29.41 -5.02 13.14
N VAL A 49 -28.31 -5.63 13.55
CA VAL A 49 -28.31 -6.65 14.61
C VAL A 49 -28.25 -6.02 16.01
N SER A 50 -28.90 -6.65 16.99
CA SER A 50 -28.73 -6.32 18.41
C SER A 50 -27.74 -7.26 19.07
N LEU A 51 -26.74 -6.70 19.74
CA LEU A 51 -25.70 -7.46 20.44
C LEU A 51 -25.72 -7.12 21.94
N THR A 52 -25.37 -8.11 22.77
CA THR A 52 -25.14 -7.90 24.22
C THR A 52 -23.66 -7.83 24.57
N ASN A 53 -22.77 -8.12 23.62
CA ASN A 53 -21.33 -8.05 23.80
C ASN A 53 -20.83 -6.64 23.41
N PRO A 54 -20.20 -5.88 24.34
CA PRO A 54 -19.72 -4.53 24.06
C PRO A 54 -18.43 -4.50 23.21
N THR A 55 -17.79 -5.65 22.97
CA THR A 55 -16.58 -5.76 22.12
C THR A 55 -16.84 -6.71 20.95
N PRO A 56 -17.75 -6.35 20.02
CA PRO A 56 -18.07 -7.20 18.88
C PRO A 56 -16.86 -7.42 17.98
N LEU A 57 -16.81 -8.58 17.32
CA LEU A 57 -15.86 -8.81 16.24
C LEU A 57 -16.38 -8.09 14.99
N PHE A 58 -15.64 -7.10 14.53
CA PHE A 58 -15.82 -6.50 13.21
C PHE A 58 -15.08 -7.33 12.18
N ARG A 59 -15.74 -7.72 11.10
CA ARG A 59 -15.17 -8.54 10.03
C ARG A 59 -15.74 -8.10 8.69
N TRP A 60 -14.87 -7.99 7.70
CA TRP A 60 -15.22 -7.56 6.34
C TRP A 60 -14.60 -8.50 5.30
N VAL A 61 -14.97 -8.32 4.03
CA VAL A 61 -14.43 -9.10 2.92
C VAL A 61 -12.95 -8.75 2.71
N LYS A 62 -12.11 -9.77 2.63
CA LYS A 62 -10.68 -9.58 2.32
C LYS A 62 -10.52 -9.03 0.90
N VAL A 63 -9.79 -7.92 0.77
CA VAL A 63 -9.33 -7.37 -0.51
C VAL A 63 -7.89 -7.84 -0.76
N VAL A 64 -7.57 -8.05 -2.04
CA VAL A 64 -6.24 -8.48 -2.48
C VAL A 64 -5.78 -7.52 -3.56
N ASP A 65 -4.58 -7.01 -3.38
CA ASP A 65 -3.87 -6.18 -4.34
C ASP A 65 -2.42 -6.70 -4.49
N PRO A 66 -1.79 -6.66 -5.69
CA PRO A 66 -0.41 -7.10 -5.87
C PRO A 66 0.61 -6.41 -4.95
N SER A 67 0.35 -5.16 -4.56
CA SER A 67 1.20 -4.40 -3.64
C SER A 67 0.89 -4.68 -2.16
N GLY A 68 -0.14 -5.49 -1.87
CA GLY A 68 -0.69 -5.69 -0.53
C GLY A 68 -1.72 -4.61 -0.18
N VAL A 69 -2.47 -4.83 0.90
CA VAL A 69 -3.46 -3.87 1.39
C VAL A 69 -3.42 -3.76 2.91
N THR A 70 -3.85 -2.61 3.40
CA THR A 70 -4.18 -2.37 4.81
C THR A 70 -5.58 -1.80 4.93
N TYR A 71 -6.17 -1.89 6.12
CA TYR A 71 -7.53 -1.42 6.38
C TYR A 71 -7.54 -0.33 7.44
N THR A 72 -8.49 0.59 7.27
CA THR A 72 -8.94 1.51 8.32
C THR A 72 -10.38 1.19 8.68
N LEU A 73 -10.64 0.85 9.95
CA LEU A 73 -11.98 0.70 10.54
C LEU A 73 -12.35 1.96 11.30
N GLU A 74 -13.56 2.46 11.07
CA GLU A 74 -14.21 3.48 11.91
C GLU A 74 -15.47 2.90 12.54
N VAL A 75 -15.69 3.20 13.82
CA VAL A 75 -16.92 2.90 14.56
C VAL A 75 -17.40 4.17 15.24
N ASP A 76 -18.67 4.51 15.04
CA ASP A 76 -19.28 5.76 15.50
C ASP A 76 -20.72 5.51 15.98
N ASN A 77 -21.20 6.32 16.91
CA ASN A 77 -22.59 6.36 17.34
C ASN A 77 -23.44 7.28 16.44
N ASP A 78 -22.82 7.99 15.50
CA ASP A 78 -23.47 8.84 14.51
C ASP A 78 -23.28 8.28 13.08
N PRO A 79 -24.35 8.20 12.25
CA PRO A 79 -24.29 7.55 10.93
C PRO A 79 -23.47 8.33 9.89
N ASP A 80 -23.12 9.58 10.18
CA ASP A 80 -22.29 10.42 9.31
C ASP A 80 -20.79 10.29 9.61
N PHE A 81 -20.42 9.54 10.65
CA PHE A 81 -19.04 9.35 11.09
C PHE A 81 -18.32 10.68 11.39
N SER A 82 -19.05 11.67 11.91
CA SER A 82 -18.51 13.00 12.20
C SER A 82 -17.61 13.04 13.42
N SER A 83 -17.72 12.06 14.33
CA SER A 83 -16.89 11.95 15.53
C SER A 83 -16.61 10.49 15.92
N PRO A 84 -15.83 9.74 15.10
CA PRO A 84 -15.65 8.32 15.33
C PRO A 84 -15.15 8.02 16.73
N ARG A 85 -15.89 7.18 17.45
CA ARG A 85 -15.51 6.72 18.79
C ARG A 85 -14.26 5.87 18.74
N LEU A 86 -14.12 5.07 17.68
CA LEU A 86 -13.00 4.18 17.45
C LEU A 86 -12.49 4.34 16.02
N VAL A 87 -11.17 4.52 15.88
CA VAL A 87 -10.47 4.49 14.60
C VAL A 87 -9.29 3.52 14.71
N LYS A 88 -9.21 2.56 13.80
CA LYS A 88 -8.11 1.59 13.71
C LYS A 88 -7.56 1.52 12.31
N SER A 89 -6.38 2.09 12.12
CA SER A 89 -5.69 2.15 10.82
C SER A 89 -4.54 1.16 10.73
N GLY A 90 -4.15 0.83 9.50
CA GLY A 90 -3.00 -0.05 9.23
C GLY A 90 -3.25 -1.52 9.57
N LEU A 91 -4.51 -1.92 9.74
CA LEU A 91 -4.89 -3.31 10.01
C LEU A 91 -4.49 -4.18 8.82
N GLN A 92 -3.80 -5.28 9.08
CA GLN A 92 -3.37 -6.24 8.05
C GLN A 92 -4.40 -7.35 7.82
N GLU A 93 -5.14 -7.69 8.88
CA GLU A 93 -6.20 -8.69 8.84
C GLU A 93 -7.54 -8.05 8.47
N ASN A 94 -8.45 -8.87 7.94
CA ASN A 94 -9.80 -8.43 7.55
C ASN A 94 -10.82 -8.50 8.70
N CYS A 95 -10.33 -8.40 9.93
CA CYS A 95 -11.14 -8.33 11.13
C CYS A 95 -10.44 -7.56 12.24
N TYR A 96 -11.24 -7.06 13.16
CA TYR A 96 -10.79 -6.41 14.37
C TYR A 96 -11.80 -6.63 15.49
N GLN A 97 -11.32 -7.03 16.66
CA GLN A 97 -12.12 -7.06 17.88
C GLN A 97 -11.55 -6.01 18.85
N PRO A 98 -12.37 -5.12 19.42
CA PRO A 98 -11.94 -4.25 20.51
C PRO A 98 -11.34 -5.07 21.65
N VAL A 99 -10.14 -4.71 22.10
CA VAL A 99 -9.40 -5.45 23.12
C VAL A 99 -9.19 -4.65 24.40
N ALA A 100 -9.22 -3.33 24.31
CA ALA A 100 -9.03 -2.46 25.47
C ALA A 100 -10.40 -2.05 26.06
N PRO A 101 -10.54 -1.94 27.39
CA PRO A 101 -11.80 -1.53 28.02
C PRO A 101 -12.35 -0.20 27.50
N GLU A 102 -11.49 0.75 27.16
CA GLU A 102 -11.85 2.06 26.60
C GLU A 102 -12.41 2.02 25.18
N GLU A 103 -12.24 0.90 24.48
CA GLU A 103 -12.79 0.62 23.14
C GLU A 103 -14.12 -0.11 23.20
N ALA A 104 -14.57 -0.53 24.39
CA ALA A 104 -15.86 -1.15 24.59
C ALA A 104 -16.98 -0.18 24.23
N LEU A 105 -17.98 -0.69 23.52
CA LEU A 105 -19.13 0.06 23.05
C LEU A 105 -20.22 0.04 24.11
N ASP A 106 -20.73 1.22 24.44
CA ASP A 106 -21.86 1.38 25.36
C ASP A 106 -23.17 0.92 24.69
N LEU A 107 -24.23 0.77 25.50
CA LEU A 107 -25.57 0.49 24.97
C LEU A 107 -26.04 1.63 24.08
N GLY A 108 -26.40 1.32 22.85
CA GLY A 108 -26.86 2.31 21.87
C GLY A 108 -26.81 1.80 20.45
N TRP A 109 -27.07 2.70 19.52
CA TRP A 109 -26.87 2.48 18.10
C TRP A 109 -25.42 2.79 17.74
N TRP A 110 -24.83 1.91 16.94
CA TRP A 110 -23.47 2.02 16.45
C TRP A 110 -23.45 1.73 14.97
N TYR A 111 -22.61 2.47 14.27
CA TYR A 111 -22.34 2.36 12.85
C TYR A 111 -20.86 2.07 12.67
N TRP A 112 -20.51 1.30 11.66
CA TRP A 112 -19.13 1.03 11.32
C TRP A 112 -18.93 0.96 9.80
N ARG A 113 -17.73 1.32 9.38
CA ARG A 113 -17.30 1.29 7.98
C ARG A 113 -15.81 0.99 7.87
N VAL A 114 -15.41 0.50 6.71
CA VAL A 114 -14.02 0.13 6.45
C VAL A 114 -13.54 0.74 5.13
N LYS A 115 -12.30 1.25 5.13
CA LYS A 115 -11.59 1.70 3.94
C LYS A 115 -10.35 0.84 3.71
N VAL A 116 -9.99 0.64 2.44
CA VAL A 116 -8.81 -0.11 2.01
C VAL A 116 -7.76 0.86 1.47
N THR A 117 -6.51 0.65 1.84
CA THR A 117 -5.35 1.35 1.29
C THR A 117 -4.37 0.32 0.74
N ASP A 118 -3.97 0.43 -0.53
CA ASP A 118 -2.98 -0.48 -1.12
C ASP A 118 -1.54 -0.12 -0.71
N GLY A 119 -0.57 -0.95 -1.12
CA GLY A 119 0.85 -0.75 -0.84
C GLY A 119 1.49 0.43 -1.58
N ALA A 120 0.81 0.99 -2.59
CA ALA A 120 1.22 2.22 -3.29
C ALA A 120 0.61 3.49 -2.67
N GLY A 121 -0.31 3.35 -1.70
CA GLY A 121 -0.98 4.43 -1.00
C GLY A 121 -2.28 4.89 -1.66
N ASN A 122 -2.81 4.17 -2.64
CA ASN A 122 -4.13 4.48 -3.20
C ASN A 122 -5.23 4.00 -2.24
N GLU A 123 -6.25 4.82 -2.04
CA GLU A 123 -7.36 4.55 -1.13
C GLU A 123 -8.64 4.23 -1.88
N SER A 124 -9.36 3.20 -1.43
CA SER A 124 -10.74 2.96 -1.87
C SER A 124 -11.70 4.02 -1.32
N ASP A 125 -12.91 4.05 -1.87
CA ASP A 125 -14.05 4.59 -1.15
C ASP A 125 -14.27 3.83 0.17
N TRP A 126 -15.01 4.44 1.10
CA TRP A 126 -15.50 3.72 2.26
C TRP A 126 -16.48 2.62 1.84
N SER A 127 -16.53 1.52 2.61
CA SER A 127 -17.61 0.56 2.51
C SER A 127 -18.96 1.19 2.81
N ASP A 128 -20.04 0.47 2.51
CA ASP A 128 -21.34 0.76 3.11
C ASP A 128 -21.21 0.83 4.64
N ALA A 129 -21.97 1.73 5.26
CA ALA A 129 -22.08 1.83 6.70
C ALA A 129 -23.12 0.81 7.20
N TRP A 130 -22.72 -0.02 8.16
CA TRP A 130 -23.57 -1.01 8.83
C TRP A 130 -23.70 -0.70 10.31
#